data_AF-A0A816C749-F1
#
_entry.id   AF-A0A816C749-F1
#
_cell.length_a   1.000
_cell.length_b   1.000
_cell.length_c   1.000
_cell.angle_alpha   90.00
_cell.angle_beta   90.00
_cell.angle_gamma   90.00
#
_symmetry.space_group_name_H-M   'P 1'
#
loop_
_entity.id
_entity.type
_entity.pdbx_description
1 polymer ?
#
loop_
_entity_poly.entity_id
_entity_poly.type
_entity_poly.pdbx_seq_one_letter_code
_entity_poly.pdbx_strand_id
1 'polypeptide(L)'
;MNIIQLTISIIVNFLIKLFTLRKRENKQLPEYTKEDVAKHEKDLWIIIDDDIYCLLPMKNHTGGLEILQELAGNNVTRIFYEIHLNGKQNKQLIDQKYRIGKIKSYNNNDRQERKYFLKNNLIYNDMTKYNEIEASKKEKEVEESINIEQKFREKIFSKDFPCINGRITFKRGTYGFGLYRKLAGKQTTNQLWKDLLNFINKQSDLWREGHTYTTYVACFKTPIFLTEQIFEDLLWKQLQMLHEIDAANGFEWDRDFSNDPLDPKFGFSLGRRAFLVVGLHPNSSRKARQFIMPVLVFNSHHQFYNLIDINLYTKIKAIVRDKDLNHNGSINPNLLSKSEGSFAFEYSGKKIEDGWIPKFTAIPRKGI
;
A
#
# COMPACT_ATOMS: atom_id res chain seq x y z
N MET A 1 -38.85 21.27 55.03
CA MET A 1 -37.46 21.70 54.81
C MET A 1 -37.50 22.94 53.93
N ASN A 2 -37.17 24.11 54.46
CA ASN A 2 -37.46 25.40 53.81
C ASN A 2 -36.62 25.58 52.53
N ILE A 3 -37.24 26.08 51.46
CA ILE A 3 -36.58 26.32 50.16
C ILE A 3 -35.34 27.22 50.31
N ILE A 4 -35.37 28.15 51.27
CA ILE A 4 -34.25 29.02 51.65
C ILE A 4 -33.06 28.23 52.23
N GLN A 5 -33.31 27.16 52.97
CA GLN A 5 -32.26 26.30 53.56
C GLN A 5 -31.56 25.45 52.48
N LEU A 6 -32.31 25.02 51.45
CA LEU A 6 -31.77 24.25 50.34
C LEU A 6 -30.90 25.11 49.42
N THR A 7 -31.32 26.34 49.11
CA THR A 7 -30.53 27.29 48.30
C THR A 7 -29.27 27.76 49.02
N ILE A 8 -29.33 28.02 50.34
CA ILE A 8 -28.13 28.36 51.13
C ILE A 8 -27.15 27.19 51.15
N SER A 9 -27.61 25.94 51.32
CA SER A 9 -26.72 24.77 51.32
C SER A 9 -26.02 24.54 49.97
N ILE A 10 -26.72 24.76 48.84
CA ILE A 10 -26.15 24.67 47.50
C ILE A 10 -25.11 25.77 47.28
N ILE A 11 -25.39 27.01 47.68
CA ILE A 11 -24.47 28.14 47.55
C ILE A 11 -23.24 27.95 48.44
N VAL A 12 -23.42 27.46 49.67
CA VAL A 12 -22.30 27.18 50.59
C VAL A 12 -21.44 26.03 50.07
N ASN A 13 -22.02 24.95 49.54
CA ASN A 13 -21.24 23.87 48.93
C ASN A 13 -20.53 24.32 47.65
N PHE A 14 -21.16 25.17 46.83
CA PHE A 14 -20.54 25.75 45.64
C PHE A 14 -19.39 26.70 46.01
N LEU A 15 -19.55 27.53 47.04
CA LEU A 15 -18.52 28.40 47.58
C LEU A 15 -17.39 27.59 48.22
N ILE A 16 -17.66 26.52 48.97
CA ILE A 16 -16.63 25.62 49.52
C ILE A 16 -15.87 24.94 48.40
N LYS A 17 -16.55 24.50 47.32
CA LYS A 17 -15.94 23.89 46.14
C LYS A 17 -15.08 24.89 45.36
N LEU A 18 -15.55 26.12 45.17
CA LEU A 18 -14.78 27.24 44.63
C LEU A 18 -13.60 27.59 45.52
N PHE A 19 -13.77 27.59 46.85
CA PHE A 19 -12.71 27.91 47.80
C PHE A 19 -11.67 26.80 47.87
N THR A 20 -12.05 25.52 47.74
CA THR A 20 -11.12 24.37 47.63
C THR A 20 -10.40 24.34 46.29
N LEU A 21 -11.07 24.69 45.18
CA LEU A 21 -10.45 24.87 43.87
C LEU A 21 -9.44 26.03 43.91
N ARG A 22 -9.82 27.17 44.51
CA ARG A 22 -8.96 28.36 44.67
C ARG A 22 -7.81 28.16 45.66
N LYS A 23 -7.98 27.31 46.70
CA LYS A 23 -6.88 26.87 47.59
C LYS A 23 -5.89 25.93 46.90
N ARG A 24 -6.34 25.13 45.93
CA ARG A 24 -5.47 24.29 45.09
C ARG A 24 -4.70 25.11 44.05
N GLU A 25 -5.27 26.21 43.56
CA GLU A 25 -4.57 27.12 42.62
C GLU A 25 -3.47 27.97 43.28
N ASN A 26 -3.53 28.19 44.61
CA ASN A 26 -2.60 29.08 45.32
C ASN A 26 -1.51 28.39 46.15
N LYS A 27 -1.31 27.08 46.01
CA LYS A 27 -0.17 26.38 46.62
C LYS A 27 0.86 26.14 45.52
N GLN A 28 2.03 26.78 45.62
CA GLN A 28 3.15 26.51 44.72
C GLN A 28 3.41 25.00 44.72
N LEU A 29 3.26 24.38 43.56
CA LEU A 29 3.43 22.93 43.42
C LEU A 29 4.89 22.58 43.73
N PRO A 30 5.16 21.48 44.44
CA PRO A 30 6.52 21.03 44.69
C PRO A 30 7.28 20.81 43.38
N GLU A 31 8.58 21.07 43.41
CA GLU A 31 9.49 20.82 42.30
C GLU A 31 10.37 19.60 42.62
N TYR A 32 10.50 18.69 41.65
CA TYR A 32 11.27 17.45 41.77
C TYR A 32 12.32 17.35 40.65
N THR A 33 13.38 16.57 40.86
CA THR A 33 14.30 16.21 39.77
C THR A 33 13.86 14.95 39.04
N LYS A 34 14.53 14.61 37.93
CA LYS A 34 14.29 13.35 37.23
C LYS A 34 14.64 12.14 38.09
N GLU A 35 15.71 12.24 38.85
CA GLU A 35 16.18 11.20 39.76
C GLU A 35 15.17 10.96 40.87
N ASP A 36 14.49 12.01 41.33
CA ASP A 36 13.38 11.87 42.27
C ASP A 36 12.24 11.08 41.65
N VAL A 37 11.84 11.40 40.41
CA VAL A 37 10.80 10.64 39.69
C VAL A 37 11.21 9.18 39.50
N ALA A 38 12.45 8.91 39.08
CA ALA A 38 12.96 7.56 38.84
C ALA A 38 12.93 6.69 40.12
N LYS A 39 13.18 7.27 41.30
CA LYS A 39 13.08 6.55 42.58
C LYS A 39 11.65 6.15 42.95
N HIS A 40 10.63 6.78 42.35
CA HIS A 40 9.22 6.53 42.60
C HIS A 40 8.58 5.66 41.50
N GLU A 41 9.36 4.77 40.87
CA GLU A 41 8.85 3.76 39.93
C GLU A 41 7.74 2.90 40.57
N LYS A 42 7.91 2.48 41.83
CA LYS A 42 6.89 1.69 42.56
C LYS A 42 5.61 2.47 42.89
N ASP A 43 5.71 3.80 42.95
CA ASP A 43 4.58 4.69 43.21
C ASP A 43 3.92 5.18 41.92
N LEU A 44 4.32 4.63 40.77
CA LEU A 44 3.82 4.99 39.43
C LEU A 44 3.95 6.48 39.13
N TRP A 45 5.10 7.06 39.45
CA TRP A 45 5.38 8.44 39.07
C TRP A 45 5.75 8.52 37.59
N ILE A 46 5.19 9.49 36.87
CA ILE A 46 5.52 9.75 35.48
C ILE A 46 5.63 11.25 35.22
N ILE A 47 6.32 11.62 34.14
CA ILE A 47 6.40 13.01 33.66
C ILE A 47 5.63 13.14 32.34
N ILE A 48 4.74 14.13 32.25
CA ILE A 48 4.07 14.55 31.00
C ILE A 48 4.22 16.06 30.88
N ASP A 49 4.84 16.51 29.78
CA ASP A 49 5.35 17.86 29.59
C ASP A 49 6.31 18.23 30.73
N ASP A 50 5.97 19.22 31.55
CA ASP A 50 6.76 19.64 32.72
C ASP A 50 6.09 19.26 34.06
N ASP A 51 4.97 18.56 34.01
CA ASP A 51 4.17 18.16 35.17
C ASP A 51 4.46 16.70 35.57
N ILE A 52 4.44 16.44 36.88
CA ILE A 52 4.69 15.13 37.47
C ILE A 52 3.39 14.59 38.06
N TYR A 53 3.11 13.33 37.79
CA TYR A 53 1.87 12.65 38.20
C TYR A 53 2.19 11.41 39.00
N CYS A 54 1.43 11.17 40.08
CA CYS A 54 1.40 9.89 40.79
C CYS A 54 0.14 9.13 40.36
N LEU A 55 0.32 8.05 39.60
CA LEU A 55 -0.78 7.27 39.04
C LEU A 55 -1.19 6.08 39.91
N LEU A 56 -0.52 5.83 41.04
CA LEU A 56 -0.87 4.72 41.95
C LEU A 56 -2.37 4.68 42.33
N PRO A 57 -3.09 5.81 42.54
CA PRO A 57 -4.52 5.79 42.84
C PRO A 57 -5.43 5.50 41.63
N MET A 58 -4.88 5.42 40.42
CA MET A 58 -5.65 5.17 39.19
C MET A 58 -6.07 3.70 39.13
N LYS A 59 -7.33 3.43 39.42
CA LYS A 59 -7.87 2.06 39.41
C LYS A 59 -8.11 1.50 38.02
N ASN A 60 -8.51 2.36 37.07
CA ASN A 60 -8.93 1.97 35.72
C ASN A 60 -8.23 2.84 34.67
N HIS A 61 -7.29 2.23 33.94
CA HIS A 61 -6.71 2.80 32.73
C HIS A 61 -7.05 1.89 31.56
N THR A 62 -7.57 2.46 30.46
CA THR A 62 -8.06 1.69 29.30
C THR A 62 -6.98 0.81 28.65
N GLY A 63 -5.70 1.17 28.81
CA GLY A 63 -4.56 0.40 28.34
C GLY A 63 -4.02 -0.64 29.35
N GLY A 64 -4.74 -0.91 30.45
CA GLY A 64 -4.27 -1.76 31.54
C GLY A 64 -3.37 -1.03 32.53
N LEU A 65 -3.12 -1.66 33.68
CA LEU A 65 -2.19 -1.17 34.70
C LEU A 65 -0.74 -1.57 34.38
N GLU A 66 -0.51 -2.66 33.63
CA GLU A 66 0.84 -3.13 33.33
C GLU A 66 1.64 -2.07 32.57
N ILE A 67 1.00 -1.34 31.66
CA ILE A 67 1.70 -0.28 30.91
C ILE A 67 2.08 0.92 31.77
N LEU A 68 1.28 1.23 32.80
CA LEU A 68 1.62 2.31 33.74
C LEU A 68 2.80 1.90 34.62
N GLN A 69 2.86 0.63 35.02
CA GLN A 69 3.97 0.04 35.74
C GLN A 69 5.26 0.05 34.91
N GLU A 70 5.19 -0.37 33.64
CA GLU A 70 6.36 -0.40 32.74
C GLU A 70 6.94 0.99 32.50
N LEU A 71 6.09 2.01 32.42
CA LEU A 71 6.51 3.38 32.11
C LEU A 71 6.84 4.21 33.36
N ALA A 72 6.57 3.70 34.57
CA ALA A 72 6.82 4.40 35.81
C ALA A 72 8.30 4.79 36.00
N GLY A 73 8.52 5.92 36.65
CA GLY A 73 9.83 6.53 36.83
C GLY A 73 10.36 7.30 35.61
N ASN A 74 9.59 7.39 34.50
CA ASN A 74 10.08 7.98 33.24
C ASN A 74 9.26 9.18 32.76
N ASN A 75 9.84 9.91 31.80
CA ASN A 75 9.11 10.89 30.99
C ASN A 75 8.39 10.20 29.83
N VAL A 76 7.05 10.30 29.82
CA VAL A 76 6.18 9.59 28.88
C VAL A 76 5.41 10.54 27.98
N THR A 77 5.73 11.84 27.99
CA THR A 77 5.04 12.90 27.24
C THR A 77 4.70 12.50 25.81
N ARG A 78 5.68 11.99 25.07
CA ARG A 78 5.50 11.59 23.68
C ARG A 78 4.51 10.43 23.53
N ILE A 79 4.72 9.34 24.26
CA ILE A 79 3.85 8.14 24.22
C ILE A 79 2.42 8.54 24.60
N PHE A 80 2.28 9.39 25.60
CA PHE A 80 1.00 9.91 26.05
C PHE A 80 0.26 10.61 24.89
N TYR A 81 0.89 11.53 24.17
CA TYR A 81 0.23 12.23 23.06
C TYR A 81 0.08 11.38 21.78
N GLU A 82 0.93 10.39 21.53
CA GLU A 82 0.82 9.50 20.36
C GLU A 82 -0.34 8.50 20.48
N ILE A 83 -0.62 8.00 21.69
CA ILE A 83 -1.66 6.97 21.92
C ILE A 83 -3.03 7.59 22.16
N HIS A 84 -3.09 8.75 22.81
CA HIS A 84 -4.34 9.35 23.20
C HIS A 84 -4.84 10.31 22.11
N LEU A 85 -5.85 9.88 21.34
CA LEU A 85 -6.52 10.69 20.30
C LEU A 85 -6.88 12.12 20.76
N ASN A 86 -7.20 12.29 22.05
CA ASN A 86 -7.49 13.56 22.70
C ASN A 86 -6.49 13.91 23.82
N GLY A 87 -5.18 13.78 23.57
CA GLY A 87 -4.14 13.92 24.59
C GLY A 87 -4.23 15.17 25.46
N LYS A 88 -4.54 16.35 24.90
CA LYS A 88 -4.74 17.58 25.69
C LYS A 88 -5.91 17.49 26.69
N GLN A 89 -7.05 16.94 26.26
CA GLN A 89 -8.21 16.76 27.14
C GLN A 89 -7.95 15.68 28.19
N ASN A 90 -7.29 14.59 27.80
CA ASN A 90 -6.89 13.54 28.74
C ASN A 90 -5.89 14.06 29.77
N LYS A 91 -4.96 14.95 29.38
CA LYS A 91 -4.03 15.60 30.31
C LYS A 91 -4.79 16.45 31.33
N GLN A 92 -5.77 17.24 30.88
CA GLN A 92 -6.61 18.04 31.77
C GLN A 92 -7.37 17.18 32.80
N LEU A 93 -7.82 15.98 32.42
CA LEU A 93 -8.49 15.05 33.33
C LEU A 93 -7.56 14.53 34.42
N ILE A 94 -6.32 14.20 34.07
CA ILE A 94 -5.33 13.71 35.04
C ILE A 94 -4.71 14.85 35.87
N ASP A 95 -4.62 16.07 35.33
CA ASP A 95 -4.13 17.27 36.03
C ASP A 95 -4.92 17.54 37.32
N GLN A 96 -6.24 17.35 37.27
CA GLN A 96 -7.12 17.64 38.40
C GLN A 96 -7.03 16.60 39.53
N LYS A 97 -6.52 15.40 39.24
CA LYS A 97 -6.60 14.24 40.12
C LYS A 97 -5.25 13.69 40.57
N TYR A 98 -4.26 13.67 39.68
CA TYR A 98 -3.03 12.90 39.86
C TYR A 98 -1.76 13.74 39.83
N ARG A 99 -1.84 15.02 39.45
CA ARG A 99 -0.67 15.91 39.41
C ARG A 99 -0.18 16.19 40.83
N ILE A 100 1.12 15.95 41.05
CA ILE A 100 1.78 16.08 42.35
C ILE A 100 2.86 17.16 42.38
N GLY A 101 3.39 17.58 41.22
CA GLY A 101 4.48 18.55 41.17
C GLY A 101 4.87 18.93 39.76
N LYS A 102 5.99 19.65 39.66
CA LYS A 102 6.66 20.02 38.41
C LYS A 102 8.12 19.61 38.43
N ILE A 103 8.74 19.53 37.26
CA ILE A 103 10.19 19.30 37.19
C ILE A 103 10.97 20.59 37.49
N LYS A 104 12.08 20.48 38.20
CA LYS A 104 12.88 21.63 38.71
C LYS A 104 13.70 22.37 37.63
N SER A 105 14.09 21.71 36.54
CA SER A 105 14.65 22.32 35.32
C SER A 105 14.90 21.25 34.25
N TYR A 106 14.50 21.51 33.00
CA TYR A 106 14.87 20.67 31.85
C TYR A 106 16.17 21.17 31.22
N ASN A 107 17.19 20.31 31.09
CA ASN A 107 18.19 20.51 30.05
C ASN A 107 17.56 20.13 28.70
N ASN A 108 17.78 20.89 27.61
CA ASN A 108 17.15 20.58 26.31
C ASN A 108 17.49 19.17 25.77
N ASN A 109 18.58 18.55 26.23
CA ASN A 109 18.95 17.17 25.89
C ASN A 109 18.02 16.12 26.53
N ASP A 110 17.34 16.47 27.63
CA ASP A 110 16.50 15.55 28.41
C ASP A 110 15.16 15.21 27.77
N ARG A 111 14.73 15.98 26.75
CA ARG A 111 13.55 15.66 25.93
C ARG A 111 13.80 14.49 24.97
N GLN A 112 15.03 14.03 24.82
CA GLN A 112 15.44 13.12 23.74
C GLN A 112 15.75 11.68 24.15
N GLU A 113 15.75 11.31 25.44
CA GLU A 113 16.01 9.92 25.83
C GLU A 113 14.86 9.01 25.39
N ARG A 114 15.05 8.35 24.23
CA ARG A 114 14.12 7.43 23.60
C ARG A 114 14.18 6.06 24.27
N LYS A 115 13.67 5.97 25.50
CA LYS A 115 13.57 4.66 26.19
C LYS A 115 12.47 3.77 25.60
N TYR A 116 11.46 4.36 24.96
CA TYR A 116 10.33 3.64 24.39
C TYR A 116 9.92 4.18 23.02
N PHE A 117 9.44 3.29 22.14
CA PHE A 117 9.09 3.56 20.75
C PHE A 117 7.70 3.02 20.42
N LEU A 118 6.89 3.77 19.70
CA LEU A 118 5.58 3.32 19.22
C LEU A 118 5.67 2.83 17.76
N LYS A 119 5.28 1.57 17.50
CA LYS A 119 5.15 1.00 16.15
C LYS A 119 3.92 0.11 16.06
N ASN A 120 3.10 0.31 15.02
CA ASN A 120 1.86 -0.43 14.81
C ASN A 120 0.95 -0.47 16.07
N ASN A 121 0.88 0.65 16.80
CA ASN A 121 0.15 0.80 18.07
C ASN A 121 0.66 -0.08 19.24
N LEU A 122 1.91 -0.56 19.17
CA LEU A 122 2.58 -1.28 20.24
C LEU A 122 3.80 -0.48 20.73
N ILE A 123 4.06 -0.52 22.05
CA ILE A 123 5.20 0.12 22.68
C ILE A 123 6.36 -0.88 22.76
N TYR A 124 7.55 -0.46 22.34
CA TYR A 124 8.78 -1.24 22.36
C TYR A 124 9.82 -0.50 23.22
N ASN A 125 10.45 -1.23 24.15
CA ASN A 125 11.59 -0.75 24.95
C ASN A 125 12.96 -1.09 24.32
N ASP A 126 12.96 -1.98 23.31
CA ASP A 126 14.12 -2.38 22.52
C ASP A 126 13.75 -2.42 21.03
N MET A 127 14.33 -1.50 20.25
CA MET A 127 14.11 -1.43 18.80
C MET A 127 14.93 -2.45 18.02
N THR A 128 15.94 -3.06 18.62
CA THR A 128 16.81 -4.05 17.96
C THR A 128 15.97 -5.26 17.55
N LYS A 129 15.20 -5.79 18.49
CA LYS A 129 14.28 -6.91 18.25
C LYS A 129 13.17 -6.58 17.25
N TYR A 130 12.60 -5.38 17.30
CA TYR A 130 11.60 -4.93 16.30
C TYR A 130 12.21 -4.88 14.89
N ASN A 131 13.39 -4.26 14.76
CA ASN A 131 14.07 -4.11 13.48
C ASN A 131 14.51 -5.47 12.93
N GLU A 132 14.99 -6.40 13.76
CA GLU A 132 15.32 -7.78 13.36
C GLU A 132 14.11 -8.53 12.82
N ILE A 133 12.95 -8.43 13.50
CA ILE A 133 11.70 -9.04 13.05
C ILE A 133 11.25 -8.45 11.72
N GLU A 134 11.28 -7.13 11.57
CA GLU A 134 10.88 -6.46 10.32
C GLU A 134 11.86 -6.75 9.18
N ALA A 135 13.16 -6.81 9.45
CA ALA A 135 14.18 -7.22 8.48
C ALA A 135 13.93 -8.67 8.03
N SER A 136 13.71 -9.59 8.96
CA SER A 136 13.42 -11.00 8.65
C SER A 136 12.13 -11.16 7.84
N LYS A 137 11.08 -10.38 8.15
CA LYS A 137 9.85 -10.36 7.32
C LYS A 137 10.13 -9.90 5.91
N LYS A 138 10.91 -8.82 5.76
CA LYS A 138 11.27 -8.27 4.46
C LYS A 138 12.12 -9.23 3.64
N GLU A 139 13.07 -9.92 4.27
CA GLU A 139 13.87 -10.98 3.65
C GLU A 139 12.98 -12.11 3.11
N LYS A 140 12.03 -12.59 3.92
CA LYS A 140 11.06 -13.62 3.49
C LYS A 140 10.19 -13.17 2.32
N GLU A 141 9.75 -11.91 2.30
CA GLU A 141 8.98 -11.36 1.18
C GLU A 141 9.80 -11.27 -0.11
N VAL A 142 11.08 -10.89 0.01
CA VAL A 142 12.01 -10.86 -1.12
C VAL A 142 12.27 -12.27 -1.66
N GLU A 143 12.53 -13.23 -0.77
CA GLU A 143 12.74 -14.64 -1.13
C GLU A 143 11.50 -15.23 -1.83
N GLU A 144 10.31 -14.95 -1.32
CA GLU A 144 9.05 -15.35 -1.96
C GLU A 144 8.91 -14.74 -3.35
N SER A 145 9.20 -13.44 -3.51
CA SER A 145 9.15 -12.79 -4.81
C SER A 145 10.11 -13.42 -5.82
N ILE A 146 11.35 -13.73 -5.41
CA ILE A 146 12.35 -14.40 -6.26
C ILE A 146 11.86 -15.80 -6.67
N ASN A 147 11.27 -16.56 -5.73
CA ASN A 147 10.74 -17.90 -6.02
C ASN A 147 9.59 -17.85 -7.04
N ILE A 148 8.63 -16.93 -6.86
CA ILE A 148 7.50 -16.78 -7.78
C ILE A 148 7.98 -16.27 -9.16
N GLU A 149 8.94 -15.35 -9.19
CA GLU A 149 9.57 -14.91 -10.44
C GLU A 149 10.22 -16.10 -11.16
N GLN A 150 10.98 -16.93 -10.46
CA GLN A 150 11.60 -18.12 -11.05
C GLN A 150 10.55 -19.07 -11.66
N LYS A 151 9.45 -19.36 -10.95
CA LYS A 151 8.34 -20.17 -11.49
C LYS A 151 7.72 -19.55 -12.74
N PHE A 152 7.59 -18.22 -12.76
CA PHE A 152 7.12 -17.51 -13.94
C PHE A 152 8.10 -17.68 -15.11
N ARG A 153 9.41 -17.53 -14.87
CA ARG A 153 10.46 -17.76 -15.88
C ARG A 153 10.42 -19.18 -16.42
N GLU A 154 10.30 -20.18 -15.57
CA GLU A 154 10.18 -21.59 -15.95
C GLU A 154 8.99 -21.81 -16.88
N LYS A 155 7.83 -21.19 -16.59
CA LYS A 155 6.67 -21.20 -17.51
C LYS A 155 7.03 -20.58 -18.87
N ILE A 156 7.66 -19.40 -18.91
CA ILE A 156 8.03 -18.73 -20.16
C ILE A 156 9.00 -19.57 -21.00
N PHE A 157 9.94 -20.28 -20.36
CA PHE A 157 10.92 -21.13 -21.04
C PHE A 157 10.40 -22.54 -21.35
N SER A 158 9.29 -22.98 -20.76
CA SER A 158 8.67 -24.29 -21.05
C SER A 158 8.49 -24.51 -22.55
N LYS A 159 8.63 -25.75 -23.04
CA LYS A 159 8.62 -26.07 -24.48
C LYS A 159 7.37 -25.54 -25.19
N ASP A 160 6.24 -25.55 -24.49
CA ASP A 160 4.94 -25.29 -25.09
C ASP A 160 4.46 -23.83 -24.96
N PHE A 161 5.24 -22.95 -24.30
CA PHE A 161 4.88 -21.53 -24.21
C PHE A 161 5.00 -20.85 -25.60
N PRO A 162 3.91 -20.32 -26.16
CA PRO A 162 3.86 -19.95 -27.58
C PRO A 162 4.55 -18.62 -27.90
N CYS A 163 4.70 -17.71 -26.93
CA CYS A 163 5.15 -16.34 -27.18
C CYS A 163 6.69 -16.23 -27.30
N ILE A 164 7.17 -16.04 -28.53
CA ILE A 164 8.59 -15.85 -28.86
C ILE A 164 9.15 -14.56 -28.25
N ASN A 165 8.40 -13.46 -28.33
CA ASN A 165 8.84 -12.16 -27.78
C ASN A 165 9.01 -12.22 -26.26
N GLY A 166 8.12 -12.95 -25.58
CA GLY A 166 8.26 -13.23 -24.15
C GLY A 166 9.59 -13.92 -23.85
N ARG A 167 9.92 -15.01 -24.57
CA ARG A 167 11.21 -15.71 -24.39
C ARG A 167 12.43 -14.81 -24.61
N ILE A 168 12.39 -13.95 -25.64
CA ILE A 168 13.48 -13.01 -25.93
C ILE A 168 13.65 -12.00 -24.79
N THR A 169 12.55 -11.41 -24.31
CA THR A 169 12.56 -10.43 -23.22
C THR A 169 13.18 -11.02 -21.95
N PHE A 170 12.73 -12.23 -21.57
CA PHE A 170 13.24 -12.93 -20.40
C PHE A 170 14.68 -13.44 -20.55
N LYS A 171 15.10 -13.82 -21.78
CA LYS A 171 16.49 -14.18 -22.06
C LYS A 171 17.43 -12.98 -21.97
N ARG A 172 16.96 -11.79 -22.36
CA ARG A 172 17.73 -10.52 -22.36
C ARG A 172 17.68 -9.77 -21.03
N GLY A 173 16.86 -10.19 -20.05
CA GLY A 173 16.70 -9.48 -18.77
C GLY A 173 16.05 -8.11 -18.90
N THR A 174 15.30 -7.86 -19.98
CA THR A 174 14.68 -6.57 -20.30
C THR A 174 13.29 -6.44 -19.69
N TYR A 175 13.07 -7.04 -18.51
CA TYR A 175 11.78 -7.03 -17.83
C TYR A 175 11.89 -6.55 -16.38
N GLY A 176 10.76 -6.15 -15.82
CA GLY A 176 10.56 -5.98 -14.38
C GLY A 176 9.57 -7.02 -13.85
N PHE A 177 9.69 -7.37 -12.57
CA PHE A 177 8.79 -8.28 -11.89
C PHE A 177 8.41 -7.70 -10.53
N GLY A 178 7.12 -7.76 -10.19
CA GLY A 178 6.60 -7.34 -8.88
C GLY A 178 5.60 -8.37 -8.35
N LEU A 179 5.79 -8.79 -7.10
CA LEU A 179 4.83 -9.61 -6.36
C LEU A 179 3.99 -8.74 -5.43
N TYR A 180 2.69 -8.74 -5.63
CA TYR A 180 1.73 -7.90 -4.94
C TYR A 180 0.72 -8.69 -4.14
N ARG A 181 0.17 -8.07 -3.09
CA ARG A 181 -0.77 -8.73 -2.19
C ARG A 181 -2.13 -9.07 -2.84
N LYS A 182 -2.81 -8.09 -3.44
CA LYS A 182 -4.20 -8.25 -3.91
C LYS A 182 -4.47 -7.51 -5.22
N LEU A 183 -4.93 -8.24 -6.24
CA LEU A 183 -5.43 -7.68 -7.50
C LEU A 183 -6.62 -6.75 -7.22
N ALA A 184 -6.60 -5.56 -7.83
CA ALA A 184 -7.56 -4.48 -7.62
C ALA A 184 -7.70 -4.02 -6.14
N GLY A 185 -6.61 -4.13 -5.36
CA GLY A 185 -6.51 -3.56 -4.01
C GLY A 185 -5.95 -2.13 -4.05
N LYS A 186 -6.50 -1.20 -3.25
CA LYS A 186 -6.09 0.22 -3.25
C LYS A 186 -4.59 0.43 -2.97
N GLN A 187 -4.07 -0.17 -1.90
CA GLN A 187 -2.65 -0.09 -1.54
C GLN A 187 -1.76 -0.73 -2.61
N THR A 188 -2.14 -1.93 -3.07
CA THR A 188 -1.44 -2.63 -4.15
C THR A 188 -1.40 -1.82 -5.44
N THR A 189 -2.50 -1.17 -5.80
CA THR A 189 -2.59 -0.37 -7.04
C THR A 189 -1.68 0.84 -6.98
N ASN A 190 -1.62 1.54 -5.85
CA ASN A 190 -0.68 2.65 -5.66
C ASN A 190 0.78 2.19 -5.75
N GLN A 191 1.10 1.03 -5.17
CA GLN A 191 2.45 0.47 -5.28
C GLN A 191 2.79 0.09 -6.73
N LEU A 192 1.89 -0.64 -7.41
CA LEU A 192 2.05 -1.02 -8.80
C LEU A 192 2.20 0.19 -9.73
N TRP A 193 1.44 1.26 -9.51
CA TRP A 193 1.57 2.50 -10.27
C TRP A 193 2.98 3.09 -10.16
N LYS A 194 3.54 3.18 -8.94
CA LYS A 194 4.92 3.65 -8.72
C LYS A 194 5.95 2.75 -9.40
N ASP A 195 5.79 1.44 -9.28
CA ASP A 195 6.73 0.48 -9.86
C ASP A 195 6.69 0.51 -11.39
N LEU A 196 5.50 0.70 -11.99
CA LEU A 196 5.34 0.88 -13.43
C LEU A 196 5.97 2.20 -13.91
N LEU A 197 5.83 3.32 -13.19
CA LEU A 197 6.53 4.57 -13.52
C LEU A 197 8.05 4.40 -13.46
N ASN A 198 8.56 3.74 -12.42
CA ASN A 198 9.98 3.42 -12.32
C ASN A 198 10.44 2.53 -13.48
N PHE A 199 9.63 1.54 -13.86
CA PHE A 199 9.90 0.69 -15.00
C PHE A 199 9.90 1.48 -16.32
N ILE A 200 8.98 2.43 -16.53
CA ILE A 200 8.93 3.29 -17.74
C ILE A 200 10.22 4.11 -17.89
N ASN A 201 10.77 4.61 -16.79
CA ASN A 201 12.06 5.31 -16.81
C ASN A 201 13.18 4.36 -17.27
N LYS A 202 13.31 3.18 -16.63
CA LYS A 202 14.30 2.16 -17.02
C LYS A 202 14.12 1.69 -18.47
N GLN A 203 12.87 1.51 -18.89
CA GLN A 203 12.51 1.15 -20.26
C GLN A 203 13.05 2.16 -21.27
N SER A 204 12.97 3.46 -20.97
CA SER A 204 13.45 4.52 -21.84
C SER A 204 14.97 4.45 -22.06
N ASP A 205 15.73 4.06 -21.03
CA ASP A 205 17.18 3.83 -21.14
C ASP A 205 17.48 2.57 -21.96
N LEU A 206 16.80 1.45 -21.67
CA LEU A 206 16.92 0.21 -22.44
C LEU A 206 16.63 0.43 -23.94
N TRP A 207 15.67 1.29 -24.28
CA TRP A 207 15.34 1.60 -25.67
C TRP A 207 16.43 2.40 -26.38
N ARG A 208 17.11 3.33 -25.68
CA ARG A 208 18.27 4.05 -26.21
C ARG A 208 19.45 3.10 -26.49
N GLU A 209 19.54 2.01 -25.73
CA GLU A 209 20.51 0.92 -25.93
C GLU A 209 20.09 -0.07 -27.04
N GLY A 210 18.96 0.15 -27.71
CA GLY A 210 18.47 -0.70 -28.80
C GLY A 210 17.64 -1.91 -28.36
N HIS A 211 17.27 -2.01 -27.08
CA HIS A 211 16.40 -3.07 -26.58
C HIS A 211 14.92 -2.76 -26.80
N THR A 212 14.40 -3.13 -27.96
CA THR A 212 13.02 -2.81 -28.36
C THR A 212 11.92 -3.64 -27.69
N TYR A 213 12.27 -4.69 -26.94
CA TYR A 213 11.30 -5.53 -26.21
C TYR A 213 11.55 -5.42 -24.71
N THR A 214 10.52 -4.98 -24.00
CA THR A 214 10.51 -4.73 -22.55
C THR A 214 9.13 -5.01 -21.97
N THR A 215 9.09 -5.66 -20.82
CA THR A 215 7.86 -6.15 -20.18
C THR A 215 7.88 -5.87 -18.69
N TYR A 216 6.75 -5.49 -18.09
CA TYR A 216 6.58 -5.53 -16.65
C TYR A 216 5.59 -6.62 -16.26
N VAL A 217 5.95 -7.47 -15.30
CA VAL A 217 5.10 -8.55 -14.81
C VAL A 217 4.64 -8.22 -13.40
N ALA A 218 3.34 -8.01 -13.22
CA ALA A 218 2.71 -7.84 -11.93
C ALA A 218 1.98 -9.13 -11.54
N CYS A 219 2.47 -9.83 -10.51
CA CYS A 219 1.88 -11.05 -9.97
C CYS A 219 1.13 -10.74 -8.67
N PHE A 220 -0.03 -11.36 -8.43
CA PHE A 220 -0.88 -11.05 -7.29
C PHE A 220 -1.19 -12.30 -6.46
N LYS A 221 -0.88 -12.26 -5.16
CA LYS A 221 -1.14 -13.39 -4.23
C LYS A 221 -2.63 -13.71 -4.09
N THR A 222 -3.50 -12.71 -4.27
CA THR A 222 -4.95 -12.87 -4.11
C THR A 222 -5.75 -12.05 -5.14
N PRO A 223 -6.97 -12.48 -5.48
CA PRO A 223 -7.62 -13.74 -5.09
C PRO A 223 -7.07 -14.95 -5.88
N ILE A 224 -7.01 -16.13 -5.27
CA ILE A 224 -6.50 -17.35 -5.92
C ILE A 224 -7.63 -18.09 -6.67
N PHE A 225 -8.83 -18.10 -6.10
CA PHE A 225 -10.01 -18.69 -6.73
C PHE A 225 -10.66 -17.69 -7.68
N LEU A 226 -10.42 -17.88 -8.97
CA LEU A 226 -10.91 -17.01 -10.04
C LEU A 226 -11.62 -17.84 -11.10
N THR A 227 -12.87 -17.50 -11.42
CA THR A 227 -13.42 -17.84 -12.75
C THR A 227 -12.87 -16.86 -13.77
N GLU A 228 -12.98 -17.16 -15.07
CA GLU A 228 -12.56 -16.22 -16.12
C GLU A 228 -13.30 -14.87 -16.01
N GLN A 229 -14.60 -14.90 -15.67
CA GLN A 229 -15.39 -13.68 -15.48
C GLN A 229 -14.90 -12.83 -14.29
N ILE A 230 -14.63 -13.47 -13.13
CA ILE A 230 -14.15 -12.74 -11.95
C ILE A 230 -12.76 -12.15 -12.22
N PHE A 231 -11.89 -12.88 -12.92
CA PHE A 231 -10.57 -12.36 -13.29
C PHE A 231 -10.68 -11.16 -14.23
N GLU A 232 -11.53 -11.23 -15.26
CA GLU A 232 -11.78 -10.15 -16.19
C GLU A 232 -12.28 -8.88 -15.49
N ASP A 233 -13.26 -9.01 -14.60
CA ASP A 233 -13.79 -7.88 -13.83
C ASP A 233 -12.71 -7.23 -12.95
N LEU A 234 -11.85 -8.04 -12.32
CA LEU A 234 -10.76 -7.54 -11.50
C LEU A 234 -9.61 -6.94 -12.32
N LEU A 235 -9.32 -7.48 -13.50
CA LEU A 235 -8.36 -6.91 -14.43
C LEU A 235 -8.79 -5.51 -14.84
N TRP A 236 -10.03 -5.36 -15.33
CA TRP A 236 -10.54 -4.06 -15.76
C TRP A 236 -10.61 -3.07 -14.61
N LYS A 237 -11.04 -3.52 -13.42
CA LYS A 237 -10.99 -2.70 -12.21
C LYS A 237 -9.57 -2.25 -11.86
N GLN A 238 -8.58 -3.15 -11.96
CA GLN A 238 -7.18 -2.82 -11.69
C GLN A 238 -6.65 -1.75 -12.67
N LEU A 239 -7.00 -1.86 -13.96
CA LEU A 239 -6.62 -0.87 -14.99
C LEU A 239 -7.32 0.48 -14.77
N GLN A 240 -8.62 0.46 -14.44
CA GLN A 240 -9.37 1.67 -14.11
C GLN A 240 -8.74 2.40 -12.91
N MET A 241 -8.45 1.69 -11.82
CA MET A 241 -7.81 2.29 -10.64
C MET A 241 -6.40 2.81 -10.92
N LEU A 242 -5.63 2.15 -11.79
CA LEU A 242 -4.32 2.66 -12.23
C LEU A 242 -4.48 3.96 -13.03
N HIS A 243 -5.41 4.00 -13.98
CA HIS A 243 -5.70 5.18 -14.79
C HIS A 243 -6.13 6.37 -13.95
N GLU A 244 -7.03 6.15 -12.98
CA GLU A 244 -7.50 7.20 -12.07
C GLU A 244 -6.35 7.82 -11.27
N ILE A 245 -5.43 7.01 -10.76
CA ILE A 245 -4.24 7.50 -10.05
C ILE A 245 -3.32 8.26 -11.01
N ASP A 246 -3.07 7.71 -12.20
CA ASP A 246 -2.18 8.32 -13.20
C ASP A 246 -2.68 9.70 -13.64
N ALA A 247 -3.96 9.79 -14.01
CA ALA A 247 -4.61 11.04 -14.41
C ALA A 247 -4.68 12.05 -13.25
N ALA A 248 -4.95 11.60 -12.02
CA ALA A 248 -4.94 12.48 -10.84
C ALA A 248 -3.56 13.07 -10.54
N ASN A 249 -2.49 12.40 -10.97
CA ASN A 249 -1.11 12.89 -10.89
C ASN A 249 -0.67 13.67 -12.14
N GLY A 250 -1.60 14.01 -13.03
CA GLY A 250 -1.36 14.91 -14.17
C GLY A 250 -0.71 14.25 -15.38
N PHE A 251 -0.61 12.92 -15.42
CA PHE A 251 -0.15 12.22 -16.60
C PHE A 251 -1.21 12.24 -17.70
N GLU A 252 -0.79 12.60 -18.91
CA GLU A 252 -1.62 12.51 -20.10
C GLU A 252 -1.61 11.08 -20.65
N TRP A 253 -2.70 10.71 -21.36
CA TRP A 253 -2.70 9.51 -22.20
C TRP A 253 -1.63 9.61 -23.29
N ASP A 254 -0.96 8.49 -23.60
CA ASP A 254 -0.02 8.37 -24.72
C ASP A 254 -0.62 8.96 -26.01
N ARG A 255 0.17 9.72 -26.77
CA ARG A 255 -0.33 10.50 -27.92
C ARG A 255 -0.55 9.65 -29.15
N ASP A 256 0.15 8.53 -29.25
CA ASP A 256 0.11 7.65 -30.43
C ASP A 256 -1.01 6.61 -30.36
N PHE A 257 -1.72 6.55 -29.23
CA PHE A 257 -2.73 5.53 -28.91
C PHE A 257 -4.07 6.14 -28.54
N SER A 258 -5.13 5.43 -28.90
CA SER A 258 -6.49 5.80 -28.53
C SER A 258 -6.75 5.51 -27.05
N ASN A 259 -7.56 6.35 -26.41
CA ASN A 259 -8.08 6.12 -25.06
C ASN A 259 -9.47 5.47 -25.04
N ASP A 260 -10.07 5.25 -26.21
CA ASP A 260 -11.31 4.51 -26.37
C ASP A 260 -11.01 3.00 -26.42
N PRO A 261 -11.50 2.20 -25.46
CA PRO A 261 -11.25 0.76 -25.41
C PRO A 261 -11.95 -0.04 -26.54
N LEU A 262 -12.79 0.58 -27.36
CA LEU A 262 -13.37 -0.01 -28.56
C LEU A 262 -12.58 0.29 -29.84
N ASP A 263 -11.61 1.21 -29.78
CA ASP A 263 -10.78 1.59 -30.92
C ASP A 263 -9.69 0.52 -31.19
N PRO A 264 -9.47 0.11 -32.46
CA PRO A 264 -8.36 -0.76 -32.85
C PRO A 264 -6.96 -0.26 -32.46
N LYS A 265 -6.78 1.06 -32.26
CA LYS A 265 -5.56 1.69 -31.76
C LYS A 265 -5.55 1.89 -30.24
N PHE A 266 -6.50 1.30 -29.50
CA PHE A 266 -6.46 1.33 -28.04
C PHE A 266 -5.16 0.73 -27.51
N GLY A 267 -4.57 1.42 -26.54
CA GLY A 267 -3.51 0.88 -25.70
C GLY A 267 -3.61 1.49 -24.33
N PHE A 268 -3.70 0.65 -23.29
CA PHE A 268 -3.81 1.15 -21.92
C PHE A 268 -2.61 2.03 -21.57
N SER A 269 -2.84 3.32 -21.33
CA SER A 269 -1.77 4.28 -21.05
C SER A 269 -1.55 4.45 -19.56
N LEU A 270 -0.29 4.48 -19.16
CA LEU A 270 0.16 4.89 -17.84
C LEU A 270 1.48 5.63 -17.98
N GLY A 271 1.65 6.77 -17.31
CA GLY A 271 2.91 7.54 -17.36
C GLY A 271 3.28 7.98 -18.79
N ARG A 272 2.27 8.31 -19.62
CA ARG A 272 2.40 8.58 -21.07
C ARG A 272 2.97 7.41 -21.89
N ARG A 273 2.84 6.18 -21.42
CA ARG A 273 3.24 4.96 -22.14
C ARG A 273 2.05 4.02 -22.33
N ALA A 274 1.75 3.69 -23.58
CA ALA A 274 0.75 2.67 -23.91
C ALA A 274 1.28 1.24 -23.75
N PHE A 275 0.47 0.38 -23.12
CA PHE A 275 0.76 -1.03 -22.87
C PHE A 275 -0.35 -1.94 -23.39
N LEU A 276 0.07 -3.05 -24.01
CA LEU A 276 -0.75 -4.24 -24.20
C LEU A 276 -0.69 -5.05 -22.92
N VAL A 277 -1.82 -5.16 -22.22
CA VAL A 277 -1.90 -5.88 -20.95
C VAL A 277 -2.40 -7.30 -21.19
N VAL A 278 -1.58 -8.28 -20.81
CA VAL A 278 -1.88 -9.71 -20.96
C VAL A 278 -2.14 -10.30 -19.58
N GLY A 279 -3.39 -10.67 -19.31
CA GLY A 279 -3.82 -11.33 -18.09
C GLY A 279 -3.55 -12.84 -18.09
N LEU A 280 -3.14 -13.40 -16.95
CA LEU A 280 -3.05 -14.84 -16.68
C LEU A 280 -3.69 -15.15 -15.33
N HIS A 281 -4.28 -16.34 -15.17
CA HIS A 281 -4.82 -16.81 -13.89
C HIS A 281 -4.92 -18.35 -13.85
N PRO A 282 -5.00 -18.98 -12.67
CA PRO A 282 -4.92 -20.44 -12.53
C PRO A 282 -5.94 -21.22 -13.37
N ASN A 283 -7.14 -20.67 -13.50
CA ASN A 283 -8.29 -21.34 -14.12
C ASN A 283 -8.59 -20.82 -15.54
N SER A 284 -7.61 -20.22 -16.23
CA SER A 284 -7.83 -19.79 -17.60
C SER A 284 -8.14 -21.01 -18.48
N SER A 285 -9.10 -20.88 -19.40
CA SER A 285 -9.39 -21.91 -20.41
C SER A 285 -8.20 -22.21 -21.31
N ARG A 286 -7.22 -21.30 -21.39
CA ARG A 286 -6.01 -21.43 -22.21
C ARG A 286 -4.80 -21.79 -21.36
N LYS A 287 -4.14 -22.91 -21.65
CA LYS A 287 -2.92 -23.36 -20.95
C LYS A 287 -1.80 -22.32 -20.97
N ALA A 288 -1.64 -21.61 -22.09
CA ALA A 288 -0.67 -20.52 -22.21
C ALA A 288 -0.91 -19.38 -21.20
N ARG A 289 -2.16 -19.17 -20.76
CA ARG A 289 -2.61 -18.13 -19.83
C ARG A 289 -2.84 -18.64 -18.40
N GLN A 290 -2.55 -19.91 -18.13
CA GLN A 290 -2.59 -20.48 -16.78
C GLN A 290 -1.30 -20.21 -16.02
N PHE A 291 -1.38 -19.61 -14.84
CA PHE A 291 -0.28 -19.49 -13.89
C PHE A 291 -0.80 -19.70 -12.47
N ILE A 292 0.06 -20.11 -11.53
CA ILE A 292 -0.32 -20.44 -10.14
C ILE A 292 -0.99 -19.28 -9.37
N MET A 293 -0.88 -18.06 -9.89
CA MET A 293 -1.43 -16.83 -9.34
C MET A 293 -1.97 -15.94 -10.48
N PRO A 294 -2.89 -15.01 -10.20
CA PRO A 294 -3.23 -13.95 -11.15
C PRO A 294 -2.00 -13.12 -11.52
N VAL A 295 -1.85 -12.82 -12.81
CA VAL A 295 -0.76 -11.99 -13.35
C VAL A 295 -1.31 -11.01 -14.37
N LEU A 296 -0.80 -9.79 -14.34
CA LEU A 296 -0.94 -8.82 -15.43
C LEU A 296 0.45 -8.55 -16.01
N VAL A 297 0.60 -8.80 -17.31
CA VAL A 297 1.85 -8.58 -18.03
C VAL A 297 1.70 -7.34 -18.92
N PHE A 298 2.40 -6.27 -18.59
CA PHE A 298 2.39 -5.01 -19.31
C PHE A 298 3.52 -5.02 -20.36
N ASN A 299 3.15 -5.21 -21.63
CA ASN A 299 4.09 -5.13 -22.75
C ASN A 299 3.91 -3.79 -23.44
N SER A 300 4.97 -3.06 -23.77
CA SER A 300 4.77 -1.76 -24.45
C SER A 300 4.17 -1.95 -25.84
N HIS A 301 3.15 -1.16 -26.18
CA HIS A 301 2.54 -1.21 -27.52
C HIS A 301 3.48 -0.69 -28.62
N HIS A 302 4.38 0.25 -28.31
CA HIS A 302 5.37 0.81 -29.24
C HIS A 302 6.27 -0.27 -29.88
N GLN A 303 6.42 -1.41 -29.20
CA GLN A 303 7.22 -2.56 -29.67
C GLN A 303 6.58 -3.29 -30.86
N PHE A 304 5.25 -3.21 -30.98
CA PHE A 304 4.51 -3.91 -32.02
C PHE A 304 4.46 -3.12 -33.35
N TYR A 305 4.61 -1.79 -33.33
CA TYR A 305 4.67 -0.98 -34.56
C TYR A 305 5.95 -1.22 -35.35
N ASN A 306 7.09 -1.35 -34.66
CA ASN A 306 8.37 -1.69 -35.30
C ASN A 306 8.34 -3.03 -36.06
N LEU A 307 7.51 -4.01 -35.65
CA LEU A 307 7.36 -5.30 -36.33
C LEU A 307 6.52 -5.24 -37.61
N ILE A 308 5.61 -4.27 -37.68
CA ILE A 308 4.75 -4.02 -38.84
C ILE A 308 5.58 -3.35 -39.94
N ASP A 309 6.47 -2.42 -39.59
CA ASP A 309 7.30 -1.69 -40.55
C ASP A 309 8.33 -2.57 -41.27
N ILE A 310 8.75 -3.69 -40.68
CA ILE A 310 9.75 -4.61 -41.25
C ILE A 310 9.16 -5.88 -41.89
N ASN A 311 7.83 -5.95 -42.12
CA ASN A 311 7.14 -7.11 -42.71
C ASN A 311 7.33 -8.46 -41.95
N LEU A 312 7.86 -8.43 -40.73
CA LEU A 312 8.16 -9.60 -39.89
C LEU A 312 6.93 -10.07 -39.09
N TYR A 313 5.96 -9.16 -38.90
CA TYR A 313 4.71 -9.40 -38.19
C TYR A 313 3.95 -10.64 -38.72
N THR A 314 3.82 -10.78 -40.04
CA THR A 314 3.08 -11.90 -40.66
C THR A 314 3.76 -13.26 -40.38
N LYS A 315 5.10 -13.31 -40.40
CA LYS A 315 5.87 -14.52 -40.11
C LYS A 315 5.78 -14.91 -38.63
N ILE A 316 5.94 -13.95 -37.71
CA ILE A 316 5.80 -14.21 -36.27
C ILE A 316 4.37 -14.66 -35.95
N LYS A 317 3.36 -14.05 -36.57
CA LYS A 317 1.95 -14.40 -36.37
C LYS A 317 1.65 -15.83 -36.79
N ALA A 318 2.18 -16.28 -37.94
CA ALA A 318 2.03 -17.67 -38.39
C ALA A 318 2.63 -18.66 -37.38
N ILE A 319 3.85 -18.40 -36.89
CA ILE A 319 4.53 -19.27 -35.91
C ILE A 319 3.78 -19.30 -34.58
N VAL A 320 3.29 -18.15 -34.09
CA VAL A 320 2.54 -18.09 -32.84
C VAL A 320 1.21 -18.85 -32.97
N ARG A 321 0.49 -18.70 -34.09
CA ARG A 321 -0.76 -19.43 -34.35
C ARG A 321 -0.57 -20.93 -34.41
N ASP A 322 0.49 -21.40 -35.07
CA ASP A 322 0.82 -22.83 -35.16
C ASP A 322 1.15 -23.41 -33.77
N LYS A 323 1.98 -22.71 -32.98
CA LYS A 323 2.26 -23.12 -31.60
C LYS A 323 1.02 -23.13 -30.70
N ASP A 324 0.13 -22.17 -30.89
CA ASP A 324 -1.08 -22.03 -30.10
C ASP A 324 -2.11 -23.11 -30.44
N LEU A 325 -2.26 -23.46 -31.72
CA LEU A 325 -3.04 -24.63 -32.17
C LEU A 325 -2.49 -25.91 -31.54
N ASN A 326 -1.16 -26.11 -31.61
CA ASN A 326 -0.51 -27.29 -31.06
C ASN A 326 -0.60 -27.39 -29.52
N HIS A 327 -0.60 -26.26 -28.81
CA HIS A 327 -0.61 -26.25 -27.34
C HIS A 327 -2.02 -26.21 -26.73
N ASN A 328 -2.94 -25.45 -27.34
CA ASN A 328 -4.27 -25.17 -26.80
C ASN A 328 -5.40 -25.84 -27.59
N GLY A 329 -5.09 -26.61 -28.65
CA GLY A 329 -6.09 -27.26 -29.51
C GLY A 329 -6.89 -26.29 -30.38
N SER A 330 -6.62 -24.99 -30.30
CA SER A 330 -7.26 -23.94 -31.07
C SER A 330 -6.36 -22.71 -31.17
N ILE A 331 -6.47 -21.97 -32.28
CA ILE A 331 -5.83 -20.66 -32.42
C ILE A 331 -6.52 -19.68 -31.47
N ASN A 332 -5.76 -18.75 -30.89
CA ASN A 332 -6.32 -17.68 -30.10
C ASN A 332 -7.29 -16.88 -30.96
N PRO A 333 -8.59 -16.88 -30.65
CA PRO A 333 -9.54 -16.05 -31.40
C PRO A 333 -9.15 -14.58 -31.28
N ASN A 334 -8.44 -14.21 -30.22
CA ASN A 334 -7.93 -12.86 -30.04
C ASN A 334 -6.69 -12.58 -30.93
N LEU A 335 -5.91 -13.58 -31.37
CA LEU A 335 -4.85 -13.41 -32.39
C LEU A 335 -5.39 -13.34 -33.84
N LEU A 336 -6.71 -13.15 -34.03
CA LEU A 336 -7.29 -12.98 -35.36
C LEU A 336 -6.88 -11.63 -35.98
N SER A 337 -7.20 -11.44 -37.26
CA SER A 337 -6.65 -10.39 -38.13
C SER A 337 -6.85 -8.98 -37.56
N LYS A 338 -5.95 -8.08 -37.95
CA LYS A 338 -5.89 -6.66 -37.58
C LYS A 338 -7.11 -5.84 -38.05
N SER A 339 -8.18 -6.46 -38.52
CA SER A 339 -9.14 -5.81 -39.40
C SER A 339 -10.46 -5.37 -38.77
N GLU A 340 -10.87 -5.84 -37.59
CA GLU A 340 -12.25 -5.54 -37.13
C GLU A 340 -12.44 -5.20 -35.64
N GLY A 341 -11.47 -5.41 -34.73
CA GLY A 341 -11.68 -5.20 -33.27
C GLY A 341 -10.49 -4.65 -32.46
N SER A 342 -10.77 -4.13 -31.27
CA SER A 342 -9.77 -3.55 -30.35
C SER A 342 -8.90 -4.61 -29.67
N PHE A 343 -7.61 -4.29 -29.44
CA PHE A 343 -6.70 -5.13 -28.63
C PHE A 343 -7.18 -5.30 -27.19
N ALA A 344 -8.04 -4.40 -26.68
CA ALA A 344 -8.66 -4.53 -25.36
C ALA A 344 -9.33 -5.90 -25.17
N PHE A 345 -9.89 -6.47 -26.25
CA PHE A 345 -10.63 -7.73 -26.23
C PHE A 345 -9.72 -8.92 -25.90
N GLU A 346 -8.40 -8.75 -26.04
CA GLU A 346 -7.41 -9.79 -25.77
C GLU A 346 -6.90 -9.82 -24.32
N TYR A 347 -7.23 -8.79 -23.51
CA TYR A 347 -6.51 -8.53 -22.28
C TYR A 347 -6.74 -9.63 -21.24
N SER A 348 -8.00 -9.98 -20.97
CA SER A 348 -8.37 -11.03 -20.01
C SER A 348 -8.00 -12.44 -20.49
N GLY A 349 -7.99 -12.67 -21.79
CA GLY A 349 -7.82 -13.99 -22.39
C GLY A 349 -9.06 -14.88 -22.34
N LYS A 350 -10.18 -14.38 -21.79
CA LYS A 350 -11.50 -15.00 -21.84
C LYS A 350 -12.04 -14.91 -23.27
N LYS A 351 -12.83 -15.89 -23.70
CA LYS A 351 -13.64 -15.78 -24.93
C LYS A 351 -14.71 -14.71 -24.73
N ILE A 352 -14.74 -13.71 -25.62
CA ILE A 352 -15.77 -12.66 -25.61
C ILE A 352 -17.05 -13.14 -26.32
N GLU A 353 -18.17 -12.61 -25.88
CA GLU A 353 -19.51 -12.80 -26.48
C GLU A 353 -19.88 -11.59 -27.34
N ASP A 354 -20.86 -11.75 -28.23
CA ASP A 354 -21.33 -10.64 -29.07
C ASP A 354 -21.86 -9.48 -28.21
N GLY A 355 -21.45 -8.25 -28.55
CA GLY A 355 -21.84 -7.05 -27.81
C GLY A 355 -21.08 -6.83 -26.48
N TRP A 356 -20.08 -7.67 -26.17
CA TRP A 356 -19.22 -7.45 -25.01
C TRP A 356 -18.45 -6.13 -25.11
N ILE A 357 -18.36 -5.40 -24.01
CA ILE A 357 -17.62 -4.14 -23.89
C ILE A 357 -16.66 -4.16 -22.69
N PRO A 358 -15.44 -3.60 -22.82
CA PRO A 358 -14.52 -3.44 -21.69
C PRO A 358 -15.12 -2.56 -20.59
N LYS A 359 -15.00 -2.99 -19.33
CA LYS A 359 -15.39 -2.18 -18.15
C LYS A 359 -14.33 -1.15 -17.79
N PHE A 360 -14.03 -0.26 -18.74
CA PHE A 360 -13.01 0.77 -18.63
C PHE A 360 -13.52 2.08 -19.21
N THR A 361 -13.22 3.20 -18.55
CA THR A 361 -13.57 4.53 -19.03
C THR A 361 -12.40 5.47 -18.76
N ALA A 362 -11.76 5.90 -19.84
CA ALA A 362 -10.70 6.89 -19.74
C ALA A 362 -11.28 8.24 -19.30
N ILE A 363 -10.73 8.81 -18.23
CA ILE A 363 -10.89 10.22 -17.90
C ILE A 363 -10.50 11.06 -19.13
N PRO A 364 -11.38 11.92 -19.66
CA PRO A 364 -11.08 12.75 -20.82
C PRO A 364 -9.87 13.63 -20.58
N ARG A 365 -9.07 13.88 -21.62
CA ARG A 365 -8.01 14.90 -21.57
C ARG A 365 -8.69 16.22 -21.17
N LYS A 366 -8.18 16.91 -20.15
CA LYS A 366 -8.58 18.31 -19.92
C LYS A 366 -8.28 19.05 -21.23
N GLY A 367 -9.30 19.68 -21.80
CA GLY A 367 -9.23 20.30 -23.12
C GLY A 367 -8.00 21.20 -23.25
N ILE A 368 -7.38 21.12 -24.43
CA ILE A 368 -6.43 22.13 -24.92
C ILE A 368 -7.20 23.43 -25.15
#